data_AF-A0A2N6SNA3-F1
#
_entry.id   AF-A0A2N6SNA3-F1
#
_cell.length_a   1.000
_cell.length_b   1.000
_cell.length_c   1.000
_cell.angle_alpha   90.00
_cell.angle_beta   90.00
_cell.angle_gamma   90.00
#
_symmetry.space_group_name_H-M   'P 1'
#
loop_
_entity.id
_entity.type
_entity.pdbx_description
1 polymer ?
#
loop_
_entity_poly.entity_id
_entity_poly.type
_entity_poly.pdbx_seq_one_letter_code
_entity_poly.pdbx_strand_id
1 'polypeptide(L)'
;MFKVILPSIFNMIRISLGTSFSVLFFMENYGTRLGMGFYIMDAWMRMDYPSMYAAILLVSLAGLLSFVLVDQLDHFVIPWQT
;
A
#
# COMPACT_ATOMS: atom_id res chain seq x y z
N MET A 1 -29.67 -3.46 11.32
CA MET A 1 -28.35 -3.99 11.73
C MET A 1 -27.36 -4.00 10.56
N PHE A 2 -27.66 -4.64 9.43
CA PHE A 2 -26.75 -4.74 8.26
C PHE A 2 -26.21 -3.39 7.72
N LYS A 3 -27.05 -2.35 7.63
CA LYS A 3 -26.66 -1.01 7.13
C LYS A 3 -25.57 -0.31 7.94
N VAL A 4 -25.43 -0.65 9.24
CA VAL A 4 -24.45 -0.02 10.14
C VAL A 4 -23.12 -0.78 10.15
N ILE A 5 -23.15 -2.09 9.91
CA ILE A 5 -21.96 -2.95 9.99
C ILE A 5 -21.10 -2.82 8.72
N LEU A 6 -21.74 -2.60 7.56
CA LEU A 6 -21.06 -2.49 6.27
C LEU A 6 -19.94 -1.42 6.25
N PRO A 7 -20.17 -0.15 6.64
CA PRO A 7 -19.10 0.85 6.68
C PRO A 7 -18.01 0.55 7.73
N SER A 8 -18.36 -0.13 8.83
CA SER A 8 -17.40 -0.53 9.86
C SER A 8 -16.40 -1.57 9.33
N ILE A 9 -16.89 -2.56 8.56
CA ILE A 9 -16.04 -3.58 7.93
C ILE A 9 -15.08 -2.94 6.92
N PHE A 10 -15.56 -2.02 6.07
CA PHE A 10 -14.70 -1.31 5.11
C PHE A 10 -13.61 -0.49 5.79
N ASN A 11 -13.93 0.19 6.90
CA ASN A 11 -12.94 0.92 7.67
C ASN A 11 -11.86 -0.03 8.25
N MET A 12 -12.26 -1.20 8.72
CA MET A 12 -11.34 -2.23 9.21
C MET A 12 -10.42 -2.76 8.09
N ILE A 13 -10.97 -2.97 6.88
CA ILE A 13 -10.21 -3.37 5.69
C ILE A 13 -9.16 -2.31 5.33
N ARG A 14 -9.52 -1.02 5.34
CA ARG A 14 -8.59 0.11 5.08
C ARG A 14 -7.41 0.09 6.05
N ILE A 15 -7.68 -0.07 7.34
CA ILE A 15 -6.64 -0.13 8.38
C ILE A 15 -5.75 -1.37 8.17
N SER A 16 -6.35 -2.54 7.96
CA SER A 16 -5.61 -3.78 7.73
C SER A 16 -4.72 -3.69 6.49
N LEU A 17 -5.19 -3.06 5.41
CA LEU A 17 -4.41 -2.85 4.19
C LEU A 17 -3.13 -2.07 4.44
N GLY A 18 -3.20 -0.96 5.20
CA GLY A 18 -2.01 -0.20 5.58
C GLY A 18 -1.01 -1.03 6.38
N THR A 19 -1.50 -1.85 7.31
CA THR A 19 -0.62 -2.75 8.09
C THR A 19 0.01 -3.84 7.23
N SER A 20 -0.74 -4.46 6.32
CA SER A 20 -0.23 -5.46 5.39
C SER A 20 0.80 -4.87 4.43
N PHE A 21 0.59 -3.64 3.95
CA PHE A 21 1.56 -2.95 3.10
C PHE A 21 2.88 -2.70 3.83
N SER A 22 2.81 -2.31 5.10
CA SER A 22 3.99 -2.12 5.95
C SER A 22 4.75 -3.43 6.14
N VAL A 23 4.04 -4.51 6.49
CA VAL A 23 4.65 -5.84 6.67
C VAL A 23 5.26 -6.36 5.36
N LEU A 24 4.57 -6.17 4.23
CA LEU A 24 5.06 -6.55 2.91
C LEU A 24 6.35 -5.81 2.58
N PHE A 25 6.39 -4.48 2.79
CA PHE A 25 7.59 -3.69 2.57
C PHE A 25 8.77 -4.17 3.42
N PHE A 26 8.54 -4.47 4.70
CA PHE A 26 9.58 -5.07 5.57
C PHE A 26 10.05 -6.43 5.04
N MET A 27 9.13 -7.30 4.63
CA MET A 27 9.47 -8.61 4.07
C MET A 27 10.23 -8.52 2.75
N GLU A 28 9.91 -7.55 1.90
CA GLU A 28 10.64 -7.31 0.64
C GLU A 28 12.05 -6.77 0.88
N ASN A 29 12.25 -5.94 1.92
CA ASN A 29 13.57 -5.39 2.22
C ASN A 29 14.56 -6.46 2.73
N TYR A 30 14.09 -7.43 3.52
CA TYR A 30 14.97 -8.38 4.23
C TYR A 30 14.84 -9.83 3.77
N GLY A 31 13.67 -10.24 3.29
CA GLY A 31 13.32 -11.65 3.05
C GLY A 31 13.39 -12.11 1.60
N THR A 32 13.35 -11.18 0.64
CA THR A 32 13.20 -11.52 -0.79
C THR A 32 14.21 -10.76 -1.66
N ARG A 33 14.73 -11.41 -2.70
CA ARG A 33 15.58 -10.77 -3.74
C ARG A 33 14.77 -10.14 -4.89
N LEU A 34 13.45 -10.09 -4.72
CA LEU A 34 12.47 -9.65 -5.70
C LEU A 34 11.48 -8.77 -4.94
N GLY A 35 11.34 -7.52 -5.35
CA GLY A 35 10.47 -6.55 -4.69
C GLY A 35 10.98 -5.13 -4.84
N MET A 36 10.06 -4.16 -4.69
CA MET A 36 10.45 -2.74 -4.79
C MET A 36 11.27 -2.31 -3.57
N GLY A 37 11.00 -2.86 -2.38
CA GLY A 37 11.84 -2.65 -1.19
C GLY A 37 13.28 -3.13 -1.38
N PHE A 38 13.45 -4.33 -1.94
CA PHE A 38 14.77 -4.86 -2.31
C PHE A 38 15.49 -3.96 -3.32
N TYR A 39 14.78 -3.48 -4.35
CA TYR A 39 15.38 -2.61 -5.37
C TYR A 39 15.89 -1.28 -4.81
N ILE A 40 15.19 -0.70 -3.81
CA ILE A 40 15.67 0.51 -3.11
C ILE A 40 16.99 0.21 -2.38
N MET A 41 17.06 -0.90 -1.64
CA MET A 41 18.28 -1.30 -0.91
C MET A 41 19.44 -1.61 -1.86
N ASP A 42 19.15 -2.25 -2.98
CA ASP A 42 20.10 -2.61 -4.03
C ASP A 42 20.66 -1.37 -4.76
N ALA A 43 19.80 -0.39 -5.08
CA ALA A 43 20.23 0.92 -5.62
C ALA A 43 21.05 1.72 -4.60
N TRP A 44 20.67 1.70 -3.33
CA TRP A 44 21.43 2.32 -2.25
C TRP A 44 22.82 1.70 -2.09
N MET A 45 22.93 0.37 -2.14
CA MET A 45 24.20 -0.34 -2.08
C MET A 45 25.12 -0.02 -3.27
N ARG A 46 24.56 0.26 -4.45
CA ARG A 46 25.30 0.74 -5.63
C ARG A 46 25.66 2.23 -5.61
N MET A 47 25.24 2.97 -4.59
CA MET A 47 25.32 4.44 -4.54
C MET A 47 24.64 5.13 -5.73
N ASP A 48 23.66 4.47 -6.36
CA ASP A 48 22.87 5.03 -7.45
C ASP A 48 21.65 5.76 -6.87
N TYR A 49 21.90 6.98 -6.37
CA TYR A 49 20.86 7.83 -5.79
C TYR A 49 19.71 8.16 -6.77
N PRO A 50 19.95 8.47 -8.06
CA PRO A 50 18.87 8.69 -9.02
C PRO A 50 17.88 7.52 -9.08
N SER A 51 18.37 6.29 -9.21
CA SER A 51 17.51 5.10 -9.27
C SER A 51 16.83 4.82 -7.93
N MET A 52 17.51 5.09 -6.80
CA MET A 52 16.94 4.95 -5.46
C MET A 52 15.73 5.89 -5.26
N TYR A 53 15.85 7.16 -5.65
CA TYR A 53 14.75 8.12 -5.53
C TYR A 53 13.59 7.77 -6.46
N ALA A 54 13.86 7.33 -7.70
CA ALA A 54 12.83 6.85 -8.61
C ALA A 54 12.05 5.66 -8.03
N ALA A 55 12.75 4.73 -7.38
CA ALA A 55 12.14 3.58 -6.70
C ALA A 55 11.27 4.00 -5.50
N ILE A 56 11.74 4.92 -4.67
CA ILE A 56 10.96 5.46 -3.53
C ILE A 56 9.68 6.12 -4.02
N LEU A 57 9.75 6.89 -5.12
CA LEU A 57 8.58 7.51 -5.74
C LEU A 57 7.59 6.45 -6.25
N LEU A 58 8.07 5.40 -6.90
CA LEU A 58 7.22 4.30 -7.38
C LEU A 58 6.53 3.56 -6.24
N VAL A 59 7.23 3.25 -5.15
CA VAL A 59 6.64 2.59 -3.95
C VAL A 59 5.60 3.49 -3.31
N SER A 60 5.91 4.78 -3.17
CA SER A 60 4.98 5.76 -2.59
C SER A 60 3.72 5.89 -3.45
N LEU A 61 3.86 5.91 -4.78
CA LEU A 61 2.74 5.93 -5.71
C LEU A 61 1.92 4.63 -5.66
N ALA A 62 2.57 3.47 -5.57
CA ALA A 62 1.89 2.18 -5.45
C ALA A 62 1.09 2.08 -4.14
N GLY A 63 1.65 2.57 -3.02
CA GLY A 63 0.94 2.69 -1.74
C GLY A 63 -0.29 3.60 -1.86
N LEU A 64 -0.12 4.79 -2.44
CA LEU A 64 -1.22 5.72 -2.65
C LEU A 64 -2.32 5.15 -3.56
N LEU A 65 -1.94 4.54 -4.68
CA LEU A 65 -2.88 3.87 -5.58
C LEU A 65 -3.66 2.77 -4.86
N SER A 66 -2.99 1.98 -4.01
CA SER A 66 -3.64 0.93 -3.22
C SER A 66 -4.66 1.50 -2.24
N PHE A 67 -4.34 2.62 -1.57
CA PHE A 67 -5.29 3.32 -0.70
C PHE A 67 -6.48 3.90 -1.48
N VAL A 68 -6.23 4.55 -2.62
CA VAL A 68 -7.28 5.14 -3.48
C VAL A 68 -8.20 4.07 -4.04
N LEU A 69 -7.66 2.92 -4.49
CA LEU A 69 -8.47 1.81 -4.99
C LEU A 69 -9.46 1.32 -3.93
N VAL A 70 -9.01 1.22 -2.68
CA VAL A 70 -9.85 0.78 -1.56
C VAL A 70 -10.90 1.84 -1.21
N ASP A 71 -10.54 3.12 -1.24
CA ASP A 71 -11.48 4.23 -1.01
C ASP A 71 -12.56 4.28 -2.10
N GLN A 72 -12.17 4.05 -3.35
CA GLN A 72 -13.09 4.00 -4.48
C GLN A 72 -14.03 2.78 -4.39
N LEU A 73 -13.52 1.62 -3.98
CA LEU A 73 -14.33 0.43 -3.73
C LEU A 73 -15.38 0.67 -2.64
N ASP A 74 -15.02 1.39 -1.58
CA ASP A 74 -15.98 1.76 -0.53
C ASP A 74 -17.10 2.65 -1.09
N HIS A 75 -16.76 3.64 -1.92
CA HIS A 75 -17.75 4.52 -2.56
C HIS A 75 -18.70 3.78 -3.50
N PHE A 76 -18.21 2.75 -4.23
CA PHE A 76 -19.06 1.92 -5.08
C PHE A 76 -19.98 0.99 -4.29
N VAL A 77 -19.53 0.44 -3.16
CA VAL A 77 -20.29 -0.55 -2.38
C VAL A 77 -21.28 0.13 -1.42
N ILE A 78 -21.02 1.36 -1.00
CA ILE A 78 -21.89 2.12 -0.09
C ILE A 78 -22.41 3.40 -0.77
N PRO A 79 -23.30 3.30 -1.78
CA PRO A 79 -23.92 4.48 -2.40
C PRO A 79 -24.90 5.21 -1.47
N TRP A 80 -25.24 4.61 -0.31
CA TRP A 80 -26.24 5.11 0.64
C TRP A 80 -25.67 5.99 1.76
N GLN A 81 -24.38 6.32 1.73
CA GLN A 81 -23.72 7.21 2.70
C GLN A 81 -23.55 8.64 2.20
N THR A 82 -24.24 9.02 1.11
CA THR A 82 -24.35 10.42 0.68
C THR A 82 -25.54 11.11 1.35
#